data_AF-A0A919VRQ5-F1
#
_entry.id   AF-A0A919VRQ5-F1
#
_cell.length_a   1.000
_cell.length_b   1.000
_cell.length_c   1.000
_cell.angle_alpha   90.00
_cell.angle_beta   90.00
_cell.angle_gamma   90.00
#
_symmetry.space_group_name_H-M   'P 1'
#
loop_
_entity.id
_entity.type
_entity.pdbx_description
1 polymer ?
#
loop_
_entity_poly.entity_id
_entity_poly.type
_entity_poly.pdbx_seq_one_letter_code
_entity_poly.pdbx_strand_id
1 'polypeptide(L)'
;MTRFFRCAAATRSVHRRDDFLMITVDSPDLTPQLVRDAYDLLRNFDVVIGATTDGGWYAFGLREPVHATDLDTNADSSALTLAALRLGLRVALLPTLPANR
;
A
#
# COMPACT_ATOMS: atom_id res chain seq x y z
N MET A 1 -10.86 13.07 12.55
CA MET A 1 -11.33 11.87 13.27
C MET A 1 -10.41 10.73 12.83
N THR A 2 -9.28 10.59 13.52
CA THR A 2 -8.13 9.78 13.07
C THR A 2 -8.45 8.30 13.25
N ARG A 3 -8.60 7.58 12.14
CA ARG A 3 -8.82 6.13 12.16
C ARG A 3 -7.46 5.46 12.28
N PHE A 4 -7.21 4.88 13.45
CA PHE A 4 -5.96 4.18 13.76
C PHE A 4 -5.97 2.78 13.14
N PHE A 5 -5.01 2.47 12.28
CA PHE A 5 -4.67 1.09 11.93
C PHE A 5 -3.23 0.82 12.35
N ARG A 6 -3.07 0.29 13.57
CA ARG A 6 -1.83 -0.36 13.99
C ARG A 6 -1.84 -1.77 13.37
N CYS A 7 -0.86 -2.07 12.52
CA CYS A 7 -0.63 -3.43 12.06
C CYS A 7 -0.03 -4.23 13.24
N ALA A 8 -0.84 -5.05 13.90
CA ALA A 8 -0.37 -6.04 14.84
C ALA A 8 -0.05 -7.33 14.07
N ALA A 9 1.14 -7.89 14.29
CA ALA A 9 1.69 -9.03 13.57
C ALA A 9 0.67 -10.17 13.36
N ALA A 10 0.44 -10.54 12.10
CA ALA A 10 -0.45 -11.64 11.74
C ALA A 10 0.19 -12.98 12.14
N THR A 11 -0.55 -13.75 12.95
CA THR A 11 -0.24 -15.14 13.30
C THR A 11 -0.19 -16.02 12.06
N ARG A 12 0.86 -16.84 11.99
CA ARG A 12 1.18 -17.79 10.91
C ARG A 12 -0.01 -18.71 10.59
N SER A 13 -0.61 -18.51 9.42
CA SER A 13 -1.53 -19.46 8.78
C SER A 13 -1.02 -19.77 7.37
N VAL A 14 -0.86 -21.05 7.08
CA VAL A 14 -0.44 -21.55 5.77
C VAL A 14 -1.58 -21.31 4.77
N HIS A 15 -1.38 -20.53 3.71
CA HIS A 15 -1.73 -20.81 2.29
C HIS A 15 -1.31 -19.65 1.33
N ARG A 16 -0.53 -20.01 0.30
CA ARG A 16 -0.35 -19.39 -1.04
C ARG A 16 -0.63 -17.87 -1.18
N ARG A 17 0.48 -17.14 -1.34
CA ARG A 17 0.67 -15.69 -1.45
C ARG A 17 0.57 -14.97 -0.11
N ASP A 18 1.73 -14.56 0.38
CA ASP A 18 1.87 -13.73 1.56
C ASP A 18 1.63 -12.24 1.23
N ASP A 19 1.30 -11.89 -0.02
CA ASP A 19 1.09 -10.50 -0.41
C ASP A 19 -0.21 -9.93 0.17
N PHE A 20 -0.20 -8.64 0.48
CA PHE A 20 -1.40 -7.95 0.95
C PHE A 20 -1.55 -6.57 0.31
N LEU A 21 -2.78 -6.08 0.33
CA LEU A 21 -3.13 -4.74 -0.13
C LEU A 21 -4.04 -4.07 0.90
N MET A 22 -3.55 -2.98 1.48
CA MET A 22 -4.34 -2.06 2.30
C MET A 22 -4.98 -1.01 1.41
N ILE A 23 -6.27 -0.76 1.64
CA ILE A 23 -7.08 0.17 0.87
C ILE A 23 -7.81 1.09 1.85
N THR A 24 -7.86 2.38 1.54
CA THR A 24 -8.71 3.32 2.28
C THR A 24 -10.17 3.16 1.82
N VAL A 25 -11.09 2.99 2.78
CA VAL A 25 -12.53 2.72 2.53
C VAL A 25 -13.21 3.87 1.77
N ASP A 26 -12.60 5.05 1.79
CA ASP A 26 -13.22 6.30 1.40
C ASP A 26 -12.76 6.79 0.02
N SER A 27 -12.32 5.91 -0.90
CA SER A 27 -11.88 6.31 -2.25
C SER A 27 -12.94 5.99 -3.31
N PRO A 28 -13.86 6.90 -3.66
CA PRO A 28 -14.94 6.63 -4.62
C PRO A 28 -14.44 6.27 -6.01
N ASP A 29 -13.28 6.80 -6.39
CA ASP A 29 -12.64 6.53 -7.68
C ASP A 29 -11.82 5.22 -7.70
N LEU A 30 -11.76 4.49 -6.57
CA LEU A 30 -11.14 3.17 -6.53
C LEU A 30 -12.00 2.16 -7.27
N THR A 31 -11.46 1.64 -8.37
CA THR A 31 -12.12 0.61 -9.17
C THR A 31 -11.59 -0.79 -8.85
N PRO A 32 -12.38 -1.86 -9.08
CA PRO A 32 -11.87 -3.23 -9.03
C PRO A 32 -10.69 -3.49 -9.98
N GLN A 33 -10.57 -2.71 -11.06
CA GLN A 33 -9.43 -2.80 -11.99
C GLN A 33 -8.14 -2.33 -11.32
N LEU A 34 -8.16 -1.20 -10.60
CA LEU A 34 -7.00 -0.71 -9.85
C LEU A 34 -6.53 -1.72 -8.79
N VAL A 35 -7.46 -2.43 -8.15
CA VAL A 35 -7.12 -3.50 -7.20
C VAL A 35 -6.41 -4.66 -7.91
N ARG A 36 -6.90 -5.08 -9.08
CA ARG A 36 -6.22 -6.11 -9.89
C ARG A 36 -4.84 -5.66 -10.35
N ASP A 37 -4.73 -4.44 -10.85
CA ASP A 37 -3.47 -3.86 -11.31
C ASP A 37 -2.45 -3.83 -10.16
N ALA A 38 -2.89 -3.51 -8.93
CA ALA A 38 -2.03 -3.55 -7.75
C ALA A 38 -1.46 -4.95 -7.49
N TYR A 39 -2.29 -5.99 -7.50
CA TYR A 39 -1.84 -7.37 -7.33
C TYR A 39 -0.96 -7.86 -8.49
N ASP A 40 -1.20 -7.41 -9.72
CA ASP A 40 -0.35 -7.75 -10.85
C ASP A 40 1.02 -7.07 -10.76
N LEU A 41 1.08 -5.84 -10.25
CA LEU A 41 2.34 -5.16 -9.92
C LEU A 41 3.10 -5.89 -8.79
N LEU A 42 2.41 -6.35 -7.74
CA LEU A 42 3.03 -7.10 -6.63
C LEU A 42 3.69 -8.43 -7.06
N ARG A 43 3.43 -8.91 -8.28
CA ARG A 43 4.19 -10.05 -8.83
C ARG A 43 5.64 -9.70 -9.16
N ASN A 44 5.90 -8.44 -9.50
CA ASN A 44 7.20 -7.97 -9.99
C ASN A 44 7.84 -6.93 -9.07
N PHE A 45 7.06 -6.26 -8.22
CA PHE A 45 7.50 -5.21 -7.30
C PHE A 45 7.27 -5.65 -5.86
N ASP A 46 8.08 -5.11 -4.96
CA ASP A 46 8.01 -5.40 -3.53
C ASP A 46 6.92 -4.57 -2.84
N VAL A 47 6.71 -3.35 -3.33
CA VAL A 47 5.75 -2.37 -2.79
C VAL A 47 4.94 -1.75 -3.92
N VAL A 48 3.64 -1.57 -3.69
CA VAL A 48 2.75 -0.81 -4.56
C VAL A 48 2.11 0.32 -3.77
N ILE A 49 2.15 1.54 -4.30
CA ILE A 49 1.55 2.73 -3.66
C ILE A 49 0.62 3.42 -4.65
N GLY A 50 -0.64 3.64 -4.26
CA GLY A 50 -1.57 4.52 -4.95
C GLY A 50 -1.73 5.82 -4.17
N ALA A 51 -1.23 6.92 -4.72
CA ALA A 51 -1.25 8.23 -4.07
C ALA A 51 -2.59 8.96 -4.31
N THR A 52 -2.94 9.86 -3.38
CA THR A 52 -4.02 10.85 -3.55
C THR A 52 -3.44 12.24 -3.84
N THR A 53 -4.24 13.12 -4.45
CA THR A 53 -3.79 14.48 -4.86
C THR A 53 -3.37 15.38 -3.69
N ASP A 54 -3.78 15.07 -2.46
CA ASP A 54 -3.40 15.79 -1.24
C ASP A 54 -2.10 15.26 -0.61
N GLY A 55 -1.44 14.30 -1.25
CA GLY A 55 -0.20 13.67 -0.77
C GLY A 55 -0.43 12.41 0.05
N GLY A 56 -1.66 12.09 0.46
CA GLY A 56 -2.00 10.81 1.07
C GLY A 56 -1.87 9.63 0.12
N TRP A 57 -2.39 8.48 0.53
CA TRP A 57 -2.48 7.29 -0.30
C TRP A 57 -3.83 6.62 -0.13
N TYR A 58 -4.36 6.07 -1.22
CA TYR A 58 -5.60 5.28 -1.21
C TYR A 58 -5.34 3.77 -1.20
N ALA A 59 -4.16 3.34 -1.67
CA ALA A 59 -3.74 1.95 -1.69
C ALA A 59 -2.26 1.81 -1.30
N PHE A 60 -1.95 0.79 -0.49
CA PHE A 60 -0.60 0.39 -0.12
C PHE A 60 -0.51 -1.13 -0.09
N GLY A 61 0.34 -1.71 -0.95
CA GLY A 61 0.51 -3.15 -1.05
C GLY A 61 1.95 -3.58 -0.80
N LEU A 62 2.13 -4.74 -0.18
CA LEU A 62 3.42 -5.38 0.02
C LEU A 62 3.38 -6.82 -0.49
N ARG A 63 4.46 -7.21 -1.17
CA ARG A 63 4.66 -8.59 -1.61
C ARG A 63 5.04 -9.51 -0.46
N GLU A 64 5.85 -9.01 0.45
CA GLU A 64 6.33 -9.73 1.63
C GLU A 64 5.95 -8.96 2.91
N PRO A 65 5.10 -9.50 3.79
CA PRO A 65 4.63 -8.80 4.98
C PRO A 65 5.72 -8.44 5.98
N VAL A 66 6.89 -9.08 5.89
CA VAL A 66 8.03 -8.82 6.77
C VAL A 66 8.48 -7.35 6.69
N HIS A 67 8.31 -6.69 5.54
CA HIS A 67 8.68 -5.29 5.37
C HIS A 67 7.69 -4.30 6.01
N ALA A 68 6.51 -4.75 6.46
CA ALA A 68 5.50 -3.88 7.03
C ALA A 68 5.96 -3.22 8.35
N THR A 69 6.88 -3.84 9.09
CA THR A 69 7.41 -3.29 10.34
C THR A 69 8.37 -2.12 10.14
N ASP A 70 8.93 -1.99 8.93
CA ASP A 70 9.91 -0.95 8.59
C ASP A 70 9.27 0.25 7.86
N LEU A 71 7.96 0.20 7.61
CA LEU A 71 7.22 1.19 6.84
C LEU A 71 6.11 1.82 7.70
N ASP A 72 6.14 3.14 7.85
CA ASP A 72 5.09 3.88 8.56
C ASP A 72 3.94 4.22 7.62
N THR A 73 2.86 3.45 7.69
CA THR A 73 1.65 3.66 6.88
C THR A 73 0.86 4.91 7.28
N ASN A 74 1.21 5.61 8.36
CA ASN A 74 0.66 6.93 8.70
C ASN A 74 1.36 8.07 7.95
N ALA A 75 2.51 7.80 7.34
CA ALA A 75 3.21 8.78 6.53
C ALA A 75 2.47 9.04 5.21
N ASP A 76 2.74 10.19 4.61
CA ASP A 76 2.25 10.52 3.28
C ASP A 76 2.85 9.57 2.22
N SER A 77 2.25 9.54 1.03
CA SER A 77 2.67 8.64 -0.05
C SER A 77 4.12 8.84 -0.48
N SER A 78 4.65 10.06 -0.39
CA SER A 78 6.02 10.39 -0.80
C SER A 78 7.04 9.89 0.22
N ALA A 79 6.77 10.11 1.51
CA ALA A 79 7.56 9.61 2.62
C ALA A 79 7.57 8.08 2.66
N LEU A 80 6.41 7.44 2.44
CA LEU A 80 6.28 5.98 2.37
C LEU A 80 7.05 5.41 1.17
N THR A 81 6.94 6.05 -0.01
CA THR A 81 7.73 5.68 -1.20
C THR A 81 9.22 5.80 -0.93
N LEU A 82 9.67 6.91 -0.33
CA LEU A 82 11.07 7.16 -0.03
C LEU A 82 11.62 6.15 0.99
N ALA A 83 10.83 5.79 2.01
CA ALA A 83 11.20 4.76 2.98
C ALA A 83 11.39 3.40 2.30
N ALA A 84 10.46 2.98 1.45
CA ALA A 84 10.57 1.73 0.70
C ALA A 84 11.82 1.70 -0.21
N LEU A 85 12.10 2.80 -0.92
CA LEU A 85 13.31 2.91 -1.74
C LEU A 85 14.60 2.85 -0.91
N ARG A 86 14.61 3.45 0.30
CA ARG A 86 15.76 3.38 1.21
C ARG A 86 16.01 1.98 1.76
N LEU A 87 14.98 1.15 1.87
CA LEU A 87 15.09 -0.27 2.20
C LEU A 87 15.55 -1.12 1.01
N GLY A 88 15.76 -0.51 -0.17
CA GLY A 88 16.15 -1.22 -1.39
C GLY A 88 15.00 -1.96 -2.08
N LEU A 89 13.76 -1.68 -1.68
CA LEU A 89 12.57 -2.32 -2.23
C LEU A 89 12.22 -1.73 -3.60
N ARG A 90 11.76 -2.59 -4.51
CA ARG A 90 11.23 -2.18 -5.82
C ARG A 90 9.83 -1.65 -5.64
N VAL A 91 9.65 -0.35 -5.85
CA VAL A 91 8.36 0.33 -5.72
C VAL A 91 7.70 0.50 -7.09
N ALA A 92 6.41 0.20 -7.17
CA ALA A 92 5.54 0.60 -8.28
C ALA A 92 4.46 1.58 -7.79
N LEU A 93 4.09 2.51 -8.66
CA LEU A 93 3.05 3.49 -8.40
C LEU A 93 1.79 3.17 -9.22
N LEU A 94 0.63 3.22 -8.57
CA LEU A 94 -0.65 3.24 -9.25
C LEU A 94 -0.99 4.69 -9.69
N PRO A 95 -1.97 4.87 -10.60
CA PRO A 95 -2.46 6.19 -10.93
C PRO A 95 -2.87 7.00 -9.70
N THR A 96 -2.57 8.29 -9.69
CA THR A 96 -3.02 9.19 -8.61
C THR A 96 -4.52 9.41 -8.71
N LEU A 97 -5.24 9.29 -7.58
CA LEU A 97 -6.66 9.59 -7.48
C LEU A 97 -6.90 10.94 -6.76
N PRO A 98 -8.05 11.60 -7.00
CA PRO A 98 -8.48 12.74 -6.18
C PRO A 98 -8.51 12.37 -4.69
N ALA A 99 -8.10 13.30 -3.84
CA ALA A 99 -8.32 13.17 -2.40
C ALA A 99 -9.83 13.13 -2.12
N ASN A 100 -10.25 12.21 -1.24
CA ASN A 100 -11.63 12.17 -0.82
C ASN A 100 -11.92 13.38 0.09
N ARG A 101 -12.79 14.29 -0.35
CA ARG A 101 -13.29 15.43 0.41
C ARG A 101 -14.74 15.24 0.77
#